data_AF-A0A8S1K9X0-F1
#
_entry.id   AF-A0A8S1K9X0-F1
#
_cell.length_a   1.000
_cell.length_b   1.000
_cell.length_c   1.000
_cell.angle_alpha   90.00
_cell.angle_beta   90.00
_cell.angle_gamma   90.00
#
_symmetry.space_group_name_H-M   'P 1'
#
loop_
_entity.id
_entity.type
_entity.pdbx_description
1 polymer ?
#
loop_
_entity_poly.entity_id
_entity_poly.type
_entity_poly.pdbx_seq_one_letter_code
_entity_poly.pdbx_strand_id
1 'polypeptide(L)'
;MQSYLYRRILEQQQNWQMGYYILKQNYVQIFMNITINYSGSTNYNQNGVKNGKGIELNENFYYCCQVVYIGEYKNNIKIGRWDTIYLENNIIIGGGNYDNNGLKEGEWVDLHEGYNIYYKQIQSGTYKNGIRQGTFIESFLT
;
A
#
# COMPACT_ATOMS: atom_id res chain seq x y z
N MET A 1 -21.98 2.98 -6.61
CA MET A 1 -21.25 4.19 -6.13
C MET A 1 -19.77 3.96 -6.42
N GLN A 2 -19.12 4.77 -7.26
CA GLN A 2 -17.69 4.59 -7.58
C GLN A 2 -16.84 4.90 -6.34
N SER A 3 -15.91 4.00 -6.00
CA SER A 3 -15.06 4.11 -4.80
C SER A 3 -14.11 5.31 -4.89
N TYR A 4 -13.75 5.89 -3.74
CA TYR A 4 -12.79 7.01 -3.66
C TYR A 4 -11.47 6.72 -4.38
N LEU A 5 -11.00 5.47 -4.28
CA LEU A 5 -9.80 4.99 -4.96
C LEU A 5 -9.91 5.09 -6.49
N TYR A 6 -11.07 4.76 -7.03
CA TYR A 6 -11.35 4.83 -8.46
C TYR A 6 -11.25 6.27 -8.99
N ARG A 7 -11.74 7.26 -8.22
CA ARG A 7 -11.69 8.68 -8.63
C ARG A 7 -10.26 9.23 -8.67
N ARG A 8 -9.45 8.96 -7.64
CA ARG A 8 -8.04 9.39 -7.58
C ARG A 8 -7.22 8.82 -8.76
N ILE A 9 -7.54 7.60 -9.20
CA ILE A 9 -6.90 6.97 -10.36
C ILE A 9 -7.36 7.62 -11.67
N LEU A 10 -8.66 7.90 -11.85
CA LEU A 10 -9.15 8.60 -13.03
C LEU A 10 -8.54 10.00 -13.18
N GLU A 11 -8.32 10.71 -12.06
CA GLU A 11 -7.62 12.00 -12.06
C GLU A 11 -6.17 11.86 -12.51
N GLN A 12 -5.48 10.79 -12.08
CA GLN A 12 -4.13 10.48 -12.57
C GLN A 12 -4.11 10.09 -14.07
N GLN A 13 -5.20 9.54 -14.62
CA GLN A 13 -5.31 9.11 -16.03
C GLN A 13 -5.45 10.25 -17.04
N GLN A 14 -5.95 11.42 -16.64
CA GLN A 14 -6.17 12.55 -17.57
C GLN A 14 -4.87 13.20 -18.06
N ASN A 15 -3.72 12.92 -17.44
CA ASN A 15 -2.43 13.54 -17.72
C ASN A 15 -1.53 12.77 -18.72
N TRP A 16 -2.04 11.81 -19.50
CA TRP A 16 -1.23 10.87 -20.30
C TRP A 16 -1.31 11.15 -21.81
N GLN A 17 -0.18 11.27 -22.53
CA GLN A 17 -0.13 11.34 -24.01
C GLN A 17 -0.18 9.95 -24.70
N MET A 18 -0.39 9.93 -26.02
CA MET A 18 -0.85 8.79 -26.84
C MET A 18 0.04 7.52 -26.87
N GLY A 19 1.31 7.56 -26.41
CA GLY A 19 2.23 6.41 -26.41
C GLY A 19 1.94 5.32 -25.35
N TYR A 20 0.94 5.53 -24.50
CA TYR A 20 0.70 4.77 -23.27
C TYR A 20 -0.35 3.64 -23.37
N TYR A 21 -0.84 3.29 -24.55
CA TYR A 21 -2.00 2.38 -24.69
C TYR A 21 -1.78 0.95 -24.18
N ILE A 22 -0.58 0.37 -24.37
CA ILE A 22 -0.27 -0.99 -23.88
C ILE A 22 -0.10 -0.99 -22.35
N LEU A 23 0.48 0.08 -21.80
CA LEU A 23 0.69 0.25 -20.37
C LEU A 23 -0.61 0.52 -19.59
N LYS A 24 -1.58 1.19 -20.24
CA LYS A 24 -2.94 1.37 -19.71
C LYS A 24 -3.66 0.03 -19.46
N GLN A 25 -3.47 -0.96 -20.33
CA GLN A 25 -4.09 -2.28 -20.17
C GLN A 25 -3.54 -3.02 -18.95
N ASN A 26 -2.23 -2.96 -18.70
CA ASN A 26 -1.62 -3.55 -17.50
C ASN A 26 -2.12 -2.88 -16.21
N TYR A 27 -2.21 -1.55 -16.18
CA TYR A 27 -2.69 -0.84 -14.99
C TYR A 27 -4.16 -1.12 -14.69
N VAL A 28 -5.02 -1.18 -15.72
CA VAL A 28 -6.43 -1.57 -15.57
C VAL A 28 -6.55 -3.03 -15.13
N GLN A 29 -5.74 -3.94 -15.66
CA GLN A 29 -5.74 -5.35 -15.27
C GLN A 29 -5.27 -5.56 -13.83
N ILE A 30 -4.20 -4.85 -13.41
CA ILE A 30 -3.70 -4.88 -12.04
C ILE A 30 -4.75 -4.30 -11.09
N PHE A 31 -5.40 -3.19 -11.44
CA PHE A 31 -6.50 -2.64 -10.66
C PHE A 31 -7.69 -3.61 -10.57
N MET A 32 -8.09 -4.24 -11.68
CA MET A 32 -9.13 -5.27 -11.66
C MET A 32 -8.72 -6.44 -10.76
N ASN A 33 -7.46 -6.87 -10.79
CA ASN A 33 -6.95 -7.92 -9.89
C ASN A 33 -6.97 -7.50 -8.41
N ILE A 34 -6.60 -6.25 -8.07
CA ILE A 34 -6.74 -5.73 -6.70
C ILE A 34 -8.22 -5.78 -6.28
N THR A 35 -9.11 -5.30 -7.15
CA THR A 35 -10.54 -5.16 -6.86
C THR A 35 -11.25 -6.52 -6.78
N ILE A 36 -10.81 -7.52 -7.55
CA ILE A 36 -11.35 -8.88 -7.58
C ILE A 36 -10.80 -9.73 -6.43
N ASN A 37 -9.48 -9.73 -6.19
CA ASN A 37 -8.86 -10.55 -5.15
C ASN A 37 -9.07 -9.99 -3.73
N TYR A 38 -9.28 -8.67 -3.63
CA TYR A 38 -9.52 -7.98 -2.37
C TYR A 38 -10.84 -7.23 -2.40
N SER A 39 -11.89 -7.88 -2.90
CA SER A 39 -13.29 -7.41 -3.03
C SER A 39 -13.97 -6.93 -1.74
N GLY A 40 -13.21 -6.64 -0.67
CA GLY A 40 -13.58 -5.81 0.47
C GLY A 40 -12.77 -4.51 0.45
N SER A 41 -13.19 -3.55 -0.37
CA SER A 41 -12.89 -2.14 -0.14
C SER A 41 -13.17 -1.81 1.32
N THR A 42 -12.29 -1.04 1.97
CA THR A 42 -12.40 -0.69 3.39
C THR A 42 -13.84 -0.57 3.84
N ASN A 43 -14.30 -1.43 4.76
CA ASN A 43 -15.71 -1.37 5.14
C ASN A 43 -15.94 -0.05 5.89
N TYR A 44 -16.68 0.84 5.27
CA TYR A 44 -17.12 2.07 5.92
C TYR A 44 -18.39 1.74 6.68
N ASN A 45 -18.44 2.09 7.98
CA ASN A 45 -19.71 2.08 8.69
C ASN A 45 -20.62 3.22 8.17
N GLN A 46 -21.85 3.28 8.69
CA GLN A 46 -22.84 4.32 8.34
C GLN A 46 -22.36 5.77 8.50
N ASN A 47 -21.26 6.00 9.24
CA ASN A 47 -20.66 7.31 9.46
C ASN A 47 -19.43 7.57 8.58
N GLY A 48 -19.14 6.71 7.59
CA GLY A 48 -17.95 6.85 6.75
C GLY A 48 -16.64 6.50 7.45
N VAL A 49 -16.69 5.76 8.56
CA VAL A 49 -15.51 5.35 9.32
C VAL A 49 -15.03 3.99 8.87
N LYS A 50 -13.73 3.89 8.53
CA LYS A 50 -13.04 2.65 8.14
C LYS A 50 -13.02 1.66 9.31
N ASN A 51 -13.55 0.47 9.08
CA ASN A 51 -13.54 -0.67 10.00
C ASN A 51 -13.30 -1.97 9.22
N GLY A 52 -12.55 -2.91 9.79
CA GLY A 52 -12.18 -4.17 9.13
C GLY A 52 -11.09 -4.01 8.07
N LYS A 53 -10.98 -5.01 7.18
CA LYS A 53 -9.93 -5.07 6.16
C LYS A 53 -9.93 -3.82 5.27
N GLY A 54 -8.74 -3.32 4.95
CA GLY A 54 -8.55 -2.17 4.09
C GLY A 54 -7.27 -2.27 3.26
N ILE A 55 -7.26 -1.50 2.18
CA ILE A 55 -6.14 -1.38 1.25
C ILE A 55 -5.81 0.09 1.08
N GLU A 56 -4.53 0.42 1.12
CA GLU A 56 -4.01 1.73 0.76
C GLU A 56 -3.04 1.62 -0.42
N LEU A 57 -3.07 2.60 -1.31
CA LEU A 57 -2.06 2.74 -2.36
C LEU A 57 -0.83 3.44 -1.79
N ASN A 58 0.35 3.02 -2.20
CA ASN A 58 1.57 3.79 -1.97
C ASN A 58 1.42 5.23 -2.51
N GLU A 59 2.07 6.21 -1.90
CA GLU A 59 2.01 7.61 -2.34
C GLU A 59 2.53 7.78 -3.77
N ASN A 60 3.56 7.01 -4.11
CA ASN A 60 4.20 6.89 -5.41
C ASN A 60 3.52 5.80 -6.25
N PHE A 61 2.25 5.47 -6.02
CA PHE A 61 1.54 4.49 -6.84
C PHE A 61 1.30 5.02 -8.27
N TYR A 62 2.30 4.85 -9.12
CA TYR A 62 2.31 5.23 -10.53
C TYR A 62 3.11 4.20 -11.34
N TYR A 63 3.35 4.49 -12.63
CA TYR A 63 3.98 3.59 -13.60
C TYR A 63 5.13 2.71 -13.06
N CYS A 64 6.05 3.26 -12.26
CA CYS A 64 7.20 2.52 -11.75
C CYS A 64 7.10 2.06 -10.28
N CYS A 65 5.96 2.24 -9.61
CA CYS A 65 5.77 1.71 -8.26
C CYS A 65 4.33 1.23 -8.09
N GLN A 66 4.16 -0.10 -8.04
CA GLN A 66 2.86 -0.77 -7.93
C GLN A 66 2.74 -1.43 -6.56
N VAL A 67 2.85 -0.62 -5.50
CA VAL A 67 2.80 -1.09 -4.12
C VAL A 67 1.48 -0.74 -3.46
N VAL A 68 0.92 -1.70 -2.72
CA VAL A 68 -0.22 -1.48 -1.83
C VAL A 68 0.10 -1.91 -0.42
N TYR A 69 -0.63 -1.35 0.54
CA TYR A 69 -0.63 -1.75 1.94
C TYR A 69 -1.96 -2.39 2.28
N ILE A 70 -1.94 -3.56 2.90
CA ILE A 70 -3.16 -4.29 3.27
C ILE A 70 -3.11 -4.60 4.75
N GLY A 71 -4.22 -4.34 5.44
CA GLY A 71 -4.36 -4.67 6.86
C GLY A 71 -5.76 -4.38 7.35
N GLU A 72 -5.89 -4.17 8.65
CA GLU A 72 -7.18 -3.92 9.30
C GLU A 72 -7.25 -2.52 9.90
N TYR A 73 -8.44 -1.92 9.80
CA TYR A 73 -8.80 -0.72 10.53
C TYR A 73 -9.78 -1.01 11.65
N LYS A 74 -9.68 -0.22 12.72
CA LYS A 74 -10.70 -0.09 13.75
C LYS A 74 -10.91 1.39 14.02
N ASN A 75 -12.09 1.89 13.68
CA ASN A 75 -12.47 3.29 13.83
C ASN A 75 -11.48 4.27 13.16
N ASN A 76 -11.13 4.05 11.89
CA ASN A 76 -10.10 4.79 11.13
C ASN A 76 -8.65 4.58 11.59
N ILE A 77 -8.39 3.81 12.65
CA ILE A 77 -7.04 3.53 13.15
C ILE A 77 -6.56 2.21 12.53
N LYS A 78 -5.35 2.19 11.98
CA LYS A 78 -4.71 0.93 11.54
C LYS A 78 -4.36 0.08 12.75
N ILE A 79 -4.74 -1.19 12.74
CA ILE A 79 -4.46 -2.11 13.84
C ILE A 79 -3.86 -3.42 13.32
N GLY A 80 -3.10 -4.09 14.19
CA GLY A 80 -2.57 -5.42 13.92
C GLY A 80 -1.61 -5.45 12.72
N ARG A 81 -1.57 -6.60 12.05
CA ARG A 81 -0.65 -6.82 10.92
C ARG A 81 -1.05 -6.01 9.70
N TRP A 82 -0.07 -5.31 9.15
CA TRP A 82 -0.15 -4.63 7.87
C TRP A 82 0.98 -5.11 6.97
N ASP A 83 0.63 -5.61 5.79
CA ASP A 83 1.57 -6.12 4.79
C ASP A 83 1.75 -5.11 3.65
N THR A 84 3.00 -4.95 3.21
CA THR A 84 3.36 -4.18 2.02
C THR A 84 3.49 -5.15 0.85
N ILE A 85 2.66 -5.01 -0.18
CA ILE A 85 2.58 -5.93 -1.31
C ILE A 85 3.03 -5.24 -2.58
N TYR A 86 3.96 -5.89 -3.30
CA TYR A 86 4.30 -5.53 -4.67
C TYR A 86 3.40 -6.27 -5.64
N LEU A 87 2.53 -5.54 -6.35
CA LEU A 87 1.42 -6.12 -7.09
C LEU A 87 1.83 -6.88 -8.34
N GLU A 88 2.91 -6.49 -9.01
CA GLU A 88 3.34 -7.13 -10.27
C GLU A 88 3.49 -8.65 -10.11
N ASN A 89 4.06 -9.07 -8.96
CA ASN A 89 4.28 -10.48 -8.63
C ASN A 89 3.45 -10.95 -7.42
N ASN A 90 2.58 -10.09 -6.88
CA ASN A 90 1.78 -10.33 -5.68
C ASN A 90 2.61 -10.85 -4.47
N ILE A 91 3.79 -10.27 -4.25
CA ILE A 91 4.70 -10.67 -3.18
C ILE A 91 4.64 -9.69 -2.01
N ILE A 92 4.73 -10.22 -0.78
CA ILE A 92 4.91 -9.40 0.42
C ILE A 92 6.38 -8.98 0.48
N ILE A 93 6.61 -7.68 0.44
CA ILE A 93 7.95 -7.08 0.46
C ILE A 93 8.26 -6.34 1.75
N GLY A 94 7.28 -6.26 2.65
CA GLY A 94 7.47 -5.66 3.96
C GLY A 94 6.19 -5.59 4.76
N GLY A 95 6.16 -4.70 5.74
CA GLY A 95 5.07 -4.57 6.70
C GLY A 95 5.51 -4.78 8.14
N GLY A 96 4.53 -4.77 9.04
CA GLY A 96 4.73 -4.87 10.49
C GLY A 96 3.41 -4.79 11.25
N ASN A 97 3.48 -4.63 12.57
CA ASN A 97 2.28 -4.55 13.41
C ASN A 97 2.04 -3.13 13.92
N TYR A 98 0.77 -2.71 13.88
CA TYR A 98 0.28 -1.56 14.61
C TYR A 98 -0.36 -2.00 15.92
N ASP A 99 -0.15 -1.22 16.98
CA ASP A 99 -0.86 -1.36 18.25
C ASP A 99 -2.34 -0.92 18.14
N ASN A 100 -3.08 -0.99 19.25
CA ASN A 100 -4.48 -0.57 19.28
C ASN A 100 -4.70 0.95 19.15
N ASN A 101 -3.63 1.74 19.19
CA ASN A 101 -3.63 3.20 19.02
C ASN A 101 -3.17 3.61 17.62
N GLY A 102 -2.78 2.66 16.76
CA GLY A 102 -2.26 2.93 15.41
C GLY A 102 -0.80 3.31 15.35
N LEU A 103 -0.04 2.99 16.39
CA LEU A 103 1.40 3.18 16.44
C LEU A 103 2.12 1.91 15.99
N LYS A 104 3.16 2.06 15.16
CA LYS A 104 4.02 0.94 14.78
C LYS A 104 4.69 0.34 16.02
N GLU A 105 4.66 -0.98 16.11
CA GLU A 105 5.26 -1.74 17.20
C GLU A 105 5.98 -3.00 16.68
N GLY A 106 7.12 -3.32 17.30
CA GLY A 106 7.92 -4.49 16.97
C GLY A 106 8.68 -4.34 15.67
N GLU A 107 8.95 -5.47 15.01
CA GLU A 107 9.72 -5.51 13.78
C GLU A 107 8.92 -5.00 12.57
N TRP A 108 9.57 -4.17 11.78
CA TRP A 108 9.03 -3.58 10.57
C TRP A 108 10.02 -3.68 9.42
N VAL A 109 9.47 -3.85 8.22
CA VAL A 109 10.17 -3.66 6.96
C VAL A 109 9.46 -2.56 6.19
N ASP A 110 10.12 -1.41 6.07
CA ASP A 110 9.65 -0.22 5.38
C ASP A 110 10.28 -0.11 4.00
N LEU A 111 9.56 0.52 3.07
CA LEU A 111 10.13 0.91 1.78
C LEU A 111 10.98 2.16 1.95
N HIS A 112 12.10 2.24 1.23
CA HIS A 112 12.79 3.51 1.05
C HIS A 112 11.91 4.50 0.28
N GLU A 113 12.06 5.80 0.54
CA GLU A 113 11.26 6.87 -0.12
C GLU A 113 11.31 6.77 -1.66
N GLY A 114 12.50 6.45 -2.19
CA GLY A 114 12.74 6.25 -3.62
C GLY A 114 12.27 4.89 -4.19
N TYR A 115 11.56 4.06 -3.44
CA TYR A 115 11.23 2.70 -3.86
C TYR A 115 10.46 2.68 -5.19
N ASN A 116 11.01 1.96 -6.17
CA ASN A 116 10.38 1.74 -7.46
C ASN A 116 10.95 0.48 -8.14
N ILE A 117 10.47 0.13 -9.33
CA ILE A 117 10.89 -1.07 -10.07
C ILE A 117 12.40 -1.15 -10.33
N TYR A 118 13.10 -0.01 -10.42
CA TYR A 118 14.55 0.09 -10.60
C TYR A 118 15.31 0.22 -9.28
N TYR A 119 14.65 0.70 -8.23
CA TYR A 119 15.26 0.97 -6.93
C TYR A 119 14.49 0.28 -5.81
N LYS A 120 14.75 -1.01 -5.60
CA LYS A 120 14.00 -1.86 -4.67
C LYS A 120 14.61 -1.90 -3.26
N GLN A 121 14.93 -0.72 -2.71
CA GLN A 121 15.55 -0.61 -1.39
C GLN A 121 14.50 -0.62 -0.27
N ILE A 122 14.76 -1.40 0.77
CA ILE A 122 13.95 -1.50 1.98
C ILE A 122 14.81 -1.23 3.22
N GLN A 123 14.15 -0.88 4.32
CA GLN A 123 14.75 -0.67 5.62
C GLN A 123 14.03 -1.52 6.66
N SER A 124 14.78 -2.31 7.43
CA SER A 124 14.21 -3.13 8.50
C SER A 124 14.71 -2.71 9.88
N GLY A 125 13.83 -2.74 10.87
CA GLY A 125 14.18 -2.46 12.26
C GLY A 125 12.97 -2.47 13.18
N THR A 126 13.23 -2.19 14.45
CA THR A 126 12.21 -2.24 15.50
C THR A 126 11.58 -0.87 15.73
N TYR A 127 10.26 -0.84 15.93
CA TYR A 127 9.53 0.32 16.42
C TYR A 127 9.01 0.08 17.84
N LYS A 128 8.94 1.16 18.62
CA LYS A 128 8.25 1.20 19.92
C LYS A 128 7.46 2.48 20.01
N ASN A 129 6.15 2.37 20.26
CA ASN A 129 5.22 3.50 20.30
C ASN A 129 5.32 4.40 19.05
N GLY A 130 5.49 3.80 17.87
CA GLY A 130 5.61 4.52 16.60
C GLY A 130 6.99 5.15 16.34
N ILE A 131 7.95 5.00 17.25
CA ILE A 131 9.30 5.57 17.12
C ILE A 131 10.29 4.48 16.74
N ARG A 132 11.11 4.74 15.71
CA ARG A 132 12.24 3.88 15.31
C ARG A 132 13.21 3.69 16.47
N GLN A 133 13.61 2.46 16.72
CA GLN A 133 14.59 2.11 17.74
C GLN A 133 15.91 1.72 17.09
N GLY A 134 17.00 2.34 17.53
CA GLY A 134 18.34 2.05 17.02
C GLY A 134 18.51 2.34 15.53
N THR A 135 19.45 1.61 14.91
CA THR A 135 19.77 1.75 13.50
C THR A 135 18.93 0.79 12.67
N PHE A 136 18.33 1.29 11.59
CA PHE A 136 17.63 0.46 10.61
C PHE A 136 18.64 -0.13 9.63
N ILE A 137 18.45 -1.39 9.29
CA ILE A 137 19.28 -2.11 8.33
C ILE A 137 18.71 -1.86 6.94
N GLU A 138 19.54 -1.34 6.05
CA GLU A 138 19.18 -1.17 4.64
C GLU A 138 19.49 -2.45 3.87
N SER A 139 18.57 -2.85 2.99
CA SER A 139 18.78 -3.98 2.09
C SER A 139 18.05 -3.75 0.76
N PHE A 140 18.41 -4.55 -0.24
CA PHE A 140 17.79 -4.54 -1.56
C PHE A 140 17.02 -5.84 -1.73
N LEU A 141 15.79 -5.75 -2.24
CA LEU A 141 15.05 -6.93 -2.65
C LEU A 141 15.65 -7.46 -3.95
N THR A 142 16.03 -8.74 -3.96
CA THR A 142 16.50 -9.47 -5.14
C THR A 142 15.36 -9.98 -6.00
#